data_AF-A0A847GLC8-F1
#
_entry.id   AF-A0A847GLC8-F1
#
_cell.length_a   1.000
_cell.length_b   1.000
_cell.length_c   1.000
_cell.angle_alpha   90.00
_cell.angle_beta   90.00
_cell.angle_gamma   90.00
#
_symmetry.space_group_name_H-M   'P 1'
#
loop_
_entity.id
_entity.type
_entity.pdbx_description
1 polymer ?
#
loop_
_entity_poly.entity_id
_entity_poly.type
_entity_poly.pdbx_seq_one_letter_code
_entity_poly.pdbx_strand_id
1 'polypeptide(L)'
;MADETLLEKESSLESRFHPEQQAERQGNVSLAKGKQAVLQIEPLTTEGVEVSGEALPLPGRHGGKQSSLFAVCLRTQRANWCNALALTGRAIGDPGVAMTCTAWHLLVQSV
;
A
#
# COMPACT_ATOMS: atom_id res chain seq x y z
N MET A 1 12.82 10.98 -7.81
CA MET A 1 11.67 11.86 -8.08
C MET A 1 10.44 11.00 -7.84
N ALA A 2 9.45 11.49 -7.10
CA ALA A 2 8.27 10.67 -6.81
C ALA A 2 7.31 10.67 -8.00
N ASP A 3 6.63 9.55 -8.24
CA ASP A 3 5.64 9.48 -9.32
C ASP A 3 4.38 10.26 -8.90
N GLU A 4 4.06 11.27 -9.70
CA GLU A 4 2.85 12.06 -9.55
C GLU A 4 1.76 11.55 -10.48
N THR A 5 0.58 11.30 -9.92
CA THR A 5 -0.63 11.04 -10.69
C THR A 5 -1.36 12.36 -10.89
N LEU A 6 -1.47 12.80 -12.14
CA LEU A 6 -2.19 14.00 -12.54
C LEU A 6 -3.41 13.63 -13.38
N LEU A 7 -4.59 14.09 -12.95
CA LEU A 7 -5.87 13.90 -13.63
C LEU A 7 -6.45 15.26 -14.04
N GLU A 8 -7.27 15.26 -15.09
CA GLU A 8 -7.97 16.47 -15.57
C GLU A 8 -9.03 16.98 -14.58
N LYS A 9 -9.55 16.10 -13.72
CA LYS A 9 -10.55 16.40 -12.69
C LYS A 9 -10.31 15.54 -11.46
N GLU A 10 -10.88 15.94 -10.34
CA GLU A 10 -10.84 15.14 -9.13
C GLU A 10 -11.51 13.78 -9.35
N SER A 11 -10.83 12.72 -8.92
CA SER A 11 -11.34 11.35 -8.96
C SER A 11 -10.98 10.61 -7.68
N SER A 12 -11.67 9.50 -7.44
CA SER A 12 -11.29 8.54 -6.41
C SER A 12 -10.06 7.77 -6.90
N LEU A 13 -8.97 7.91 -6.15
CA LEU A 13 -7.70 7.25 -6.41
C LEU A 13 -7.40 6.27 -5.29
N GLU A 14 -6.94 5.08 -5.67
CA GLU A 14 -6.54 4.04 -4.73
C GLU A 14 -5.20 3.43 -5.12
N SER A 15 -4.35 3.22 -4.11
CA SER A 15 -3.15 2.39 -4.21
C SER A 15 -3.24 1.26 -3.21
N ARG A 16 -2.94 0.05 -3.68
CA ARG A 16 -3.01 -1.18 -2.90
C ARG A 16 -1.61 -1.80 -2.81
N PHE A 17 -1.11 -1.99 -1.60
CA PHE A 17 0.07 -2.78 -1.34
C PHE A 17 -0.33 -4.13 -0.77
N HIS A 18 0.12 -5.23 -1.39
CA HIS A 18 -0.25 -6.59 -1.02
C HIS A 18 0.92 -7.31 -0.32
N PRO A 19 1.09 -7.17 1.01
CA PRO A 19 2.07 -7.97 1.73
C PRO A 19 1.66 -9.45 1.70
N GLU A 20 2.63 -10.35 1.78
CA GLU A 20 2.39 -11.80 1.83
C GLU A 20 1.57 -12.20 3.07
N GLN A 21 1.83 -11.54 4.20
CA GLN A 21 1.15 -11.76 5.47
C GLN A 21 0.23 -10.58 5.80
N GLN A 22 -0.85 -10.85 6.53
CA GLN A 22 -1.72 -9.79 7.03
C GLN A 22 -0.91 -8.79 7.88
N ALA A 23 -1.14 -7.51 7.64
CA ALA A 23 -0.48 -6.45 8.40
C ALA A 23 -1.34 -5.98 9.58
N GLU A 24 -0.71 -5.76 10.72
CA GLU A 24 -1.31 -5.10 11.88
C GLU A 24 -1.02 -3.60 11.79
N ARG A 25 -2.04 -2.77 12.04
CA ARG A 25 -1.86 -1.31 12.02
C ARG A 25 -1.47 -0.78 13.40
N GLN A 26 -0.42 0.04 13.44
CA GLN A 26 0.09 0.74 14.62
C GLN A 26 0.28 2.22 14.27
N GLY A 27 -0.70 3.05 14.61
CA GLY A 27 -0.72 4.45 14.16
C GLY A 27 -0.80 4.55 12.63
N ASN A 28 0.17 5.25 12.03
CA ASN A 28 0.27 5.40 10.57
C ASN A 28 1.07 4.28 9.89
N VAL A 29 1.55 3.31 10.66
CA VAL A 29 2.40 2.24 10.17
C VAL A 29 1.63 0.93 10.09
N SER A 30 1.84 0.18 9.02
CA SER A 30 1.35 -1.20 8.87
C SER A 30 2.52 -2.17 8.96
N LEU A 31 2.44 -3.15 9.88
CA LEU A 31 3.49 -4.15 10.11
C LEU A 31 3.03 -5.53 9.65
N ALA A 32 3.66 -6.05 8.60
CA ALA A 32 3.48 -7.44 8.16
C ALA A 32 4.64 -8.30 8.68
N LYS A 33 4.34 -9.27 9.54
CA LYS A 33 5.34 -10.14 10.17
C LYS A 33 5.41 -11.47 9.41
N GLY A 34 6.53 -11.71 8.74
CA GLY A 34 6.89 -13.00 8.15
C GLY A 34 7.62 -13.90 9.15
N LYS A 35 8.04 -15.08 8.68
CA LYS A 35 8.76 -16.07 9.52
C LYS A 35 10.13 -15.58 9.99
N GLN A 36 10.82 -14.80 9.16
CA GLN A 36 12.21 -14.37 9.40
C GLN A 36 12.39 -12.85 9.37
N ALA A 37 11.38 -12.12 8.92
CA ALA A 37 11.46 -10.69 8.72
C ALA A 37 10.16 -9.99 9.08
N VAL A 38 10.27 -8.72 9.44
CA VAL A 38 9.14 -7.81 9.58
C VAL A 38 9.24 -6.77 8.47
N LEU A 39 8.16 -6.63 7.71
CA LEU A 39 7.98 -5.56 6.75
C LEU A 39 7.13 -4.46 7.39
N GLN A 40 7.67 -3.26 7.40
CA GLN A 40 6.99 -2.05 7.82
C GLN A 40 6.63 -1.22 6.60
N ILE A 41 5.37 -0.79 6.51
CA ILE A 41 4.83 0.05 5.45
C ILE A 41 4.33 1.33 6.08
N GLU A 42 4.85 2.47 5.64
CA GLU A 42 4.50 3.78 6.18
C GLU A 42 4.17 4.75 5.03
N PRO A 43 2.94 5.27 4.99
CA PRO A 43 2.58 6.37 4.10
C PRO A 43 3.32 7.65 4.48
N LEU A 44 4.04 8.23 3.52
CA LEU A 44 4.75 9.49 3.69
C LEU A 44 3.88 10.71 3.33
N THR A 45 2.78 10.48 2.60
CA THR A 45 1.79 11.51 2.24
C THR A 45 0.42 11.15 2.81
N THR A 46 0.13 11.64 4.02
CA THR A 46 -1.10 11.27 4.77
C THR A 46 -2.19 12.34 4.77
N GLU A 47 -1.89 13.58 4.41
CA GLU A 47 -2.90 14.65 4.41
C GLU A 47 -4.02 14.32 3.41
N GLY A 48 -5.25 14.19 3.91
CA GLY A 48 -6.44 13.82 3.13
C GLY A 48 -6.34 12.47 2.43
N VAL A 49 -5.48 11.57 2.93
CA VAL A 49 -5.38 10.18 2.48
C VAL A 49 -5.94 9.28 3.56
N GLU A 50 -6.96 8.50 3.22
CA GLU A 50 -7.45 7.41 4.05
C GLU A 50 -6.54 6.20 3.89
N VAL A 51 -6.18 5.60 5.01
CA VAL A 51 -5.34 4.38 5.03
C VAL A 51 -6.15 3.27 5.68
N SER A 52 -6.10 2.06 5.15
CA SER A 52 -6.78 0.89 5.72
C SER A 52 -6.06 -0.42 5.41
N GLY A 53 -6.42 -1.49 6.11
CA GLY A 53 -5.96 -2.85 5.85
C GLY A 53 -7.16 -3.77 5.60
N GLU A 54 -7.31 -4.31 4.40
CA GLU A 54 -8.55 -4.97 3.96
C GLU A 54 -8.27 -6.24 3.15
N ALA A 55 -9.15 -7.24 3.26
CA ALA A 55 -9.15 -8.39 2.36
C ALA A 55 -9.96 -8.04 1.09
N LEU A 56 -9.27 -7.78 -0.02
CA LEU A 56 -9.88 -7.34 -1.27
C LEU A 56 -9.90 -8.45 -2.32
N PRO A 57 -10.94 -8.51 -3.18
CA PRO A 57 -10.99 -9.48 -4.26
C PRO A 57 -9.78 -9.39 -5.20
N LEU A 58 -9.24 -10.54 -5.59
CA LEU A 58 -8.21 -10.65 -6.63
C LEU A 58 -8.80 -10.35 -8.02
N PRO A 59 -8.36 -9.29 -8.72
CA PRO A 59 -8.77 -9.06 -10.10
C PRO A 59 -8.21 -10.15 -11.02
N GLY A 60 -8.99 -10.59 -12.02
CA GLY A 60 -8.48 -11.40 -13.13
C GLY A 60 -8.40 -12.91 -12.94
N ARG A 61 -8.86 -13.48 -11.82
CA ARG A 61 -8.98 -14.95 -11.69
C ARG A 61 -10.24 -15.47 -12.41
N HIS A 62 -10.07 -15.92 -13.65
CA HIS A 62 -11.08 -16.72 -14.35
C HIS A 62 -11.17 -18.12 -13.71
N GLY A 63 -12.35 -18.53 -13.23
CA GLY A 63 -12.55 -19.89 -12.68
C GLY A 63 -13.49 -20.05 -11.47
N GLY A 64 -14.26 -19.02 -11.09
CA GLY A 64 -15.42 -19.18 -10.21
C GLY A 64 -15.16 -19.31 -8.69
N LYS A 65 -13.91 -19.46 -8.23
CA LYS A 65 -13.58 -19.31 -6.80
C LYS A 65 -13.20 -17.86 -6.51
N GLN A 66 -14.09 -17.13 -5.84
CA GLN A 66 -13.74 -15.87 -5.20
C GLN A 66 -12.57 -16.12 -4.25
N SER A 67 -11.47 -15.41 -4.49
CA SER A 67 -10.31 -15.39 -3.60
C SER A 67 -9.93 -13.94 -3.37
N SER A 68 -9.55 -13.62 -2.13
CA SER A 68 -9.13 -12.29 -1.72
C SER A 68 -7.65 -12.28 -1.35
N LEU A 69 -7.01 -11.13 -1.50
CA LEU A 69 -5.70 -10.83 -0.91
C LEU A 69 -5.86 -9.71 0.09
N PHE A 70 -5.10 -9.78 1.17
CA PHE A 70 -4.94 -8.65 2.06
C PHE A 70 -4.21 -7.51 1.35
N ALA A 71 -4.64 -6.28 1.60
CA ALA A 71 -4.09 -5.07 1.02
C ALA A 71 -4.01 -3.97 2.07
N VAL A 72 -2.86 -3.31 2.17
CA VAL A 72 -2.77 -1.96 2.74
C VAL A 72 -3.21 -0.98 1.66
N CYS A 73 -4.33 -0.30 1.88
CA CYS A 73 -4.96 0.59 0.91
C CYS A 73 -4.74 2.04 1.32
N LEU A 74 -4.37 2.86 0.34
CA LEU A 74 -4.33 4.32 0.46
C LEU A 74 -5.35 4.89 -0.53
N ARG A 75 -6.30 5.66 -0.03
CA ARG A 75 -7.39 6.24 -0.81
C ARG A 75 -7.45 7.74 -0.66
N THR A 76 -7.76 8.45 -1.74
CA THR A 76 -7.91 9.90 -1.76
C THR A 76 -8.88 10.33 -2.86
N GLN A 77 -9.50 11.51 -2.71
CA GLN A 77 -10.34 12.13 -3.73
C GLN A 77 -9.65 13.41 -4.24
N ARG A 78 -8.81 13.31 -5.27
CA ARG A 78 -7.97 14.43 -5.74
C ARG A 78 -7.67 14.33 -7.24
N ALA A 79 -7.29 15.47 -7.83
CA ALA A 79 -6.79 15.54 -9.20
C ALA A 79 -5.26 15.39 -9.29
N ASN A 80 -4.53 15.67 -8.20
CA ASN A 80 -3.08 15.49 -8.10
C ASN A 80 -2.78 14.62 -6.88
N TRP A 81 -2.02 13.54 -7.09
CA TRP A 81 -1.55 12.69 -6.00
C TRP A 81 -0.11 12.23 -6.20
N CYS A 82 0.76 12.65 -5.28
CA CYS A 82 2.07 12.05 -5.10
C CYS A 82 1.97 10.93 -4.05
N ASN A 83 2.03 9.67 -4.49
CA ASN A 83 2.06 8.54 -3.57
C ASN A 83 3.52 8.24 -3.20
N ALA A 84 3.85 8.40 -1.91
CA ALA A 84 5.12 7.98 -1.37
C ALA A 84 4.89 7.03 -0.19
N LEU A 85 5.55 5.86 -0.25
CA LEU A 85 5.58 4.87 0.80
C LEU A 85 7.03 4.62 1.23
N ALA A 86 7.28 4.58 2.53
CA ALA A 86 8.49 3.96 3.07
C ALA A 86 8.22 2.47 3.34
N LEU A 87 9.10 1.62 2.81
CA LEU A 87 9.14 0.19 3.05
C LEU A 87 10.42 -0.13 3.84
N THR A 88 10.26 -0.52 5.10
CA THR A 88 11.40 -0.94 5.92
C THR A 88 11.34 -2.44 6.13
N GLY A 89 12.38 -3.14 5.66
CA GLY A 89 12.55 -4.57 5.88
C GLY A 89 13.58 -4.80 6.97
N ARG A 90 13.26 -5.67 7.94
CA ARG A 90 14.23 -6.06 8.97
C ARG A 90 14.13 -7.53 9.30
N ALA A 91 15.28 -8.14 9.56
CA ALA A 91 15.31 -9.42 10.27
C ALA A 91 14.72 -9.25 11.67
N ILE A 92 14.15 -10.32 12.22
CA ILE A 92 13.65 -10.29 13.60
C ILE A 92 14.84 -10.05 14.55
N GLY A 93 14.80 -8.96 15.32
CA GLY A 93 15.86 -8.57 16.26
C GLY A 93 16.89 -7.56 15.74
N ASP A 94 16.78 -7.11 14.48
CA ASP A 94 17.66 -6.12 13.86
C ASP A 94 16.96 -4.73 13.78
N PRO A 95 17.66 -3.60 14.00
CA PRO A 95 17.13 -2.26 13.73
C PRO A 95 16.63 -2.05 12.28
N GLY A 96 17.13 -2.79 11.28
CA GLY A 96 16.58 -2.83 9.92
C GLY A 96 17.18 -1.82 8.93
N VAL A 97 16.83 -1.99 7.64
CA VAL A 97 17.18 -1.05 6.56
C VAL A 97 15.91 -0.47 5.95
N ALA A 98 15.80 0.86 5.96
CA ALA A 98 14.69 1.58 5.37
C ALA A 98 14.91 1.80 3.86
N MET A 99 13.93 1.42 3.05
CA MET A 99 13.86 1.79 1.64
C MET A 99 12.69 2.74 1.44
N THR A 100 12.91 3.85 0.76
CA THR A 100 11.81 4.71 0.31
C THR A 100 11.42 4.29 -1.09
N CYS A 101 10.18 3.88 -1.30
CA CYS A 101 9.65 3.52 -2.60
C CYS A 101 8.72 4.63 -3.08
N THR A 102 9.16 5.31 -4.13
CA THR A 102 8.30 6.14 -4.95
C THR A 102 7.94 5.33 -6.19
N ALA A 103 6.79 4.66 -6.12
CA ALA A 103 6.17 3.84 -7.17
C ALA A 103 7.05 2.76 -7.86
N TRP A 104 6.74 1.49 -7.57
CA TRP A 104 6.79 0.45 -8.61
C TRP A 104 5.54 0.63 -9.49
N HIS A 105 5.36 -0.15 -10.57
CA HIS A 105 4.09 -0.27 -11.31
C HIS A 105 2.98 -0.83 -10.39
N LEU A 106 2.64 -0.10 -9.33
CA LEU A 106 1.47 -0.28 -8.51
C LEU A 106 0.32 0.14 -9.41
N LEU A 107 -0.58 -0.80 -9.62
CA LEU A 107 -1.79 -0.62 -10.40
C LEU A 107 -2.64 0.48 -9.72
N VAL A 108 -2.41 1.74 -10.07
CA VAL A 108 -3.30 2.84 -9.68
C VAL A 108 -4.54 2.68 -10.52
N GLN A 109 -5.61 2.19 -9.89
CA GLN A 109 -6.90 2.08 -10.54
C GLN A 109 -7.76 3.25 -10.09
N SER A 110 -8.40 3.93 -11.03
CA SER A 110 -9.61 4.69 -10.71
C SER A 110 -10.65 3.67 -10.30
N VAL A 111 -11.14 3.77 -9.07
CA VAL A 111 -12.24 2.94 -8.54
C VAL A 111 -13.58 3.59 -8.82
#